data_AF-A0A7S0ELU1-F1
#
_entry.id   AF-A0A7S0ELU1-F1
#
_cell.length_a   1.000
_cell.length_b   1.000
_cell.length_c   1.000
_cell.angle_alpha   90.00
_cell.angle_beta   90.00
_cell.angle_gamma   90.00
#
_symmetry.space_group_name_H-M   'P 1'
#
loop_
_entity.id
_entity.type
_entity.pdbx_description
1 polymer ?
#
loop_
_entity_poly.entity_id
_entity_poly.type
_entity_poly.pdbx_seq_one_letter_code
_entity_poly.pdbx_strand_id
1 'polypeptide(L)'
;AAAAIAQNGSVQGKSPNIGGVSLELFVKLSRDLDTEGRYLFFNAIANQLRYPNSHTHYLSCVLLNLFQASQDKEIVREQVTRVLIERLIVNKPHPWGLLITFIELIKNSTYDIWRHEFVRSSKEIEQLFQSVARFCLPQQGGGAGGAQGAGNAPGLSDMPALRGQGASQ
;
A
#
# COMPACT_ATOMS: atom_id res chain seq x y z
N ALA A 1 -7.68 -27.58 -13.70
CA ALA A 1 -8.54 -26.63 -12.95
C ALA A 1 -8.12 -25.16 -13.20
N ALA A 2 -7.89 -24.79 -14.47
CA ALA A 2 -7.33 -23.49 -14.88
C ALA A 2 -8.31 -22.63 -15.70
N ALA A 3 -9.63 -22.89 -15.57
CA ALA A 3 -10.66 -22.26 -16.42
C ALA A 3 -11.71 -21.43 -15.65
N ALA A 4 -11.51 -21.16 -14.36
CA ALA A 4 -12.53 -20.47 -13.54
C ALA A 4 -12.28 -18.97 -13.30
N ILE A 5 -11.24 -18.37 -13.90
CA ILE A 5 -10.89 -16.94 -13.68
C ILE A 5 -10.93 -16.15 -15.00
N ALA A 6 -11.87 -16.49 -15.89
CA ALA A 6 -12.17 -15.73 -17.10
C ALA A 6 -13.57 -15.08 -17.07
N GLN A 7 -14.28 -15.15 -15.93
CA GLN A 7 -15.65 -14.62 -15.80
C GLN A 7 -15.90 -13.78 -14.54
N ASN A 8 -14.91 -13.04 -14.04
CA ASN A 8 -15.23 -11.99 -13.06
C ASN A 8 -14.71 -10.64 -13.56
N GLY A 9 -15.48 -10.10 -14.51
CA GLY A 9 -15.40 -8.70 -14.87
C GLY A 9 -15.57 -7.84 -13.62
N SER A 10 -14.73 -6.80 -13.52
CA SER A 10 -14.92 -5.68 -12.61
C SER A 10 -15.40 -6.06 -11.20
N VAL A 11 -14.52 -6.63 -10.37
CA VAL A 11 -14.64 -6.36 -8.93
C VAL A 11 -14.22 -4.91 -8.75
N GLN A 12 -15.13 -3.97 -9.09
CA GLN A 12 -15.16 -2.69 -8.41
C GLN A 12 -15.28 -3.05 -6.94
N GLY A 13 -14.14 -3.08 -6.25
CA GLY A 13 -14.09 -3.18 -4.80
C GLY A 13 -14.91 -2.00 -4.31
N LYS A 14 -16.16 -2.28 -3.92
CA LYS A 14 -17.01 -1.29 -3.28
C LYS A 14 -16.20 -0.87 -2.07
N SER A 15 -15.60 0.32 -2.13
CA SER A 15 -14.89 0.89 -1.00
C SER A 15 -15.82 0.68 0.19
N PRO A 16 -15.33 0.13 1.32
CA PRO A 16 -16.19 -0.03 2.49
C PRO A 16 -16.89 1.30 2.72
N ASN A 17 -18.12 1.32 3.23
CA ASN A 17 -18.76 2.60 3.52
C ASN A 17 -17.99 3.26 4.69
N ILE A 18 -16.91 3.96 4.35
CA ILE A 18 -16.00 4.60 5.30
C ILE A 18 -16.56 5.97 5.71
N GLY A 19 -17.63 6.43 5.06
CA GLY A 19 -18.31 7.71 5.36
C GLY A 19 -19.18 7.67 6.61
N GLY A 20 -18.70 7.06 7.71
CA GLY A 20 -19.41 6.95 8.97
C GLY A 20 -18.63 7.57 10.14
N VAL A 21 -19.30 7.68 11.30
CA VAL A 21 -18.78 8.27 12.55
C VAL A 21 -17.39 7.72 12.94
N SER A 22 -17.11 6.45 12.64
CA SER A 22 -15.82 5.83 12.93
C SER A 22 -14.65 6.48 12.17
N LEU A 23 -14.85 6.88 10.90
CA LEU A 23 -13.80 7.56 10.15
C LEU A 23 -13.59 8.98 10.64
N GLU A 24 -14.67 9.69 10.98
CA GLU A 24 -14.56 11.03 11.57
C GLU A 24 -13.76 10.98 12.87
N LEU A 25 -13.97 9.94 13.69
CA LEU A 25 -13.15 9.72 14.89
C LEU A 25 -11.68 9.51 14.53
N PHE A 26 -11.36 8.68 13.54
CA PHE A 26 -9.96 8.48 13.12
C PHE A 26 -9.32 9.76 12.56
N VAL A 27 -10.07 10.56 11.79
CA VAL A 27 -9.61 11.86 11.28
C VAL A 27 -9.40 12.85 12.42
N LYS A 28 -10.28 12.83 13.42
CA LYS A 28 -10.12 13.68 14.61
C LYS A 28 -8.88 13.27 15.41
N LEU A 29 -8.70 11.98 15.67
CA LEU A 29 -7.52 11.45 16.34
C LEU A 29 -6.23 11.79 15.59
N SER A 30 -6.19 11.67 14.26
CA SER A 30 -5.00 12.03 13.48
C SER A 30 -4.66 13.52 13.51
N ARG A 31 -5.66 14.37 13.79
CA ARG A 31 -5.51 15.84 13.83
C ARG A 31 -5.22 16.40 15.21
N ASP A 32 -5.81 15.81 16.25
CA ASP A 32 -5.82 16.34 17.62
C ASP A 32 -4.75 15.71 18.51
N LEU A 33 -4.28 14.48 18.20
CA LEU A 33 -3.18 13.86 18.92
C LEU A 33 -1.87 14.61 18.67
N ASP A 34 -1.00 14.57 19.67
CA ASP A 34 0.36 15.06 19.59
C ASP A 34 1.23 14.16 18.69
N THR A 35 2.51 14.50 18.52
CA THR A 35 3.39 13.74 17.61
C THR A 35 3.61 12.30 18.07
N GLU A 36 3.76 12.06 19.38
CA GLU A 36 3.93 10.72 19.93
C GLU A 36 2.63 9.91 19.79
N GLY A 37 1.50 10.50 20.17
CA GLY A 37 0.18 9.86 20.04
C GLY A 37 -0.14 9.48 18.60
N ARG A 38 0.15 10.36 17.63
CA ARG A 38 -0.05 10.06 16.19
C ARG A 38 0.83 8.92 15.72
N TYR A 39 2.09 8.89 16.13
CA TYR A 39 3.01 7.81 15.78
C TYR A 39 2.50 6.46 16.30
N LEU A 40 2.12 6.38 17.58
CA LEU A 40 1.56 5.17 18.18
C LEU A 40 0.24 4.75 17.51
N PHE A 41 -0.62 5.71 17.19
CA PHE A 41 -1.90 5.48 16.51
C PHE A 41 -1.72 4.89 15.11
N PHE A 42 -0.89 5.49 14.26
CA PHE A 42 -0.60 4.94 12.93
C PHE A 42 0.12 3.60 13.01
N ASN A 43 0.98 3.42 14.02
CA ASN A 43 1.63 2.15 14.28
C ASN A 43 0.59 1.07 14.62
N ALA A 44 -0.40 1.38 15.46
CA ALA A 44 -1.49 0.45 15.80
C ALA A 44 -2.33 0.06 14.57
N ILE A 45 -2.64 0.99 13.68
CA ILE A 45 -3.34 0.70 12.40
C ILE A 45 -2.50 -0.24 11.54
N ALA A 46 -1.24 0.10 11.32
CA ALA A 46 -0.37 -0.65 10.43
C ALA A 46 -0.02 -2.06 10.97
N ASN A 47 -0.12 -2.31 12.29
CA ASN A 47 -0.02 -3.66 12.86
C ASN A 47 -1.15 -4.60 12.39
N GLN A 48 -2.26 -4.06 11.92
CA GLN A 48 -3.36 -4.87 11.39
C GLN A 48 -3.27 -5.12 9.88
N LEU A 49 -2.28 -4.53 9.20
CA LEU A 49 -2.04 -4.75 7.77
C LEU A 49 -1.26 -6.06 7.55
N ARG A 50 -1.94 -7.20 7.74
CA ARG A 50 -1.29 -8.53 7.76
C ARG A 50 -1.54 -9.30 6.47
N TYR A 51 -2.39 -10.31 6.52
CA TYR A 51 -2.84 -11.12 5.39
C TYR A 51 -4.23 -10.66 4.92
N PRO A 52 -4.75 -11.16 3.78
CA PRO A 52 -6.09 -10.84 3.33
C PRO A 52 -7.14 -11.20 4.39
N ASN A 53 -7.76 -10.18 4.98
CA ASN A 53 -8.87 -10.30 5.92
C ASN A 53 -9.67 -8.98 5.95
N SER A 54 -10.83 -8.99 6.58
CA SER A 54 -11.72 -7.82 6.65
C SER A 54 -11.09 -6.63 7.38
N HIS A 55 -10.31 -6.86 8.44
CA HIS A 55 -9.63 -5.81 9.20
C HIS A 55 -8.55 -5.14 8.35
N THR A 56 -7.71 -5.93 7.68
CA THR A 56 -6.68 -5.44 6.75
C THR A 56 -7.33 -4.56 5.68
N HIS A 57 -8.42 -5.02 5.07
CA HIS A 57 -9.12 -4.25 4.04
C HIS A 57 -9.68 -2.93 4.59
N TYR A 58 -10.39 -2.97 5.71
CA TYR A 58 -10.97 -1.77 6.34
C TYR A 58 -9.88 -0.76 6.73
N LEU A 59 -8.84 -1.21 7.44
CA LEU A 59 -7.78 -0.34 7.95
C LEU A 59 -6.83 0.16 6.86
N SER A 60 -6.64 -0.60 5.78
CA SER A 60 -5.96 -0.11 4.57
C SER A 60 -6.71 1.10 4.01
N CYS A 61 -8.03 0.98 3.83
CA CYS A 61 -8.81 2.09 3.32
C CYS A 61 -8.89 3.27 4.30
N VAL A 62 -9.00 3.03 5.61
CA VAL A 62 -8.93 4.10 6.63
C VAL A 62 -7.60 4.85 6.52
N LEU A 63 -6.47 4.15 6.45
CA LEU A 63 -5.15 4.78 6.39
C LEU A 63 -5.00 5.66 5.14
N LEU A 64 -5.48 5.19 3.99
CA LEU A 64 -5.49 5.96 2.74
C LEU A 64 -6.42 7.19 2.83
N ASN A 65 -7.59 7.05 3.45
CA ASN A 65 -8.51 8.18 3.66
C ASN A 65 -7.92 9.21 4.65
N LEU A 66 -7.20 8.77 5.69
CA LEU A 66 -6.51 9.68 6.61
C LEU A 66 -5.41 10.47 5.91
N PHE A 67 -4.67 9.82 5.00
CA PHE A 67 -3.69 10.50 4.14
C PHE A 67 -4.35 11.56 3.26
N GLN A 68 -5.48 11.21 2.63
CA GLN A 68 -6.24 12.14 1.79
C GLN A 68 -6.80 13.33 2.58
N ALA A 69 -7.53 13.05 3.67
CA ALA A 69 -8.21 14.03 4.52
C ALA A 69 -7.26 14.98 5.27
N SER A 70 -5.97 14.67 5.28
CA SER A 70 -4.93 15.47 5.93
C SER A 70 -4.15 16.35 4.94
N GLN A 71 -4.79 16.77 3.85
CA GLN A 71 -4.16 17.66 2.86
C GLN A 71 -3.65 18.97 3.45
N ASP A 72 -4.34 19.49 4.46
CA ASP A 72 -3.99 20.75 5.13
C ASP A 72 -2.84 20.58 6.15
N LYS A 73 -2.46 19.34 6.49
CA LYS A 73 -1.43 19.03 7.50
C LYS A 73 -0.41 18.04 6.94
N GLU A 74 0.59 18.54 6.23
CA GLU A 74 1.66 17.72 5.62
C GLU A 74 2.37 16.81 6.64
N ILE A 75 2.52 17.26 7.88
CA ILE A 75 3.09 16.48 8.99
C ILE A 75 2.37 15.13 9.16
N VAL A 76 1.04 15.09 9.02
CA VAL A 76 0.28 13.84 9.18
C VAL A 76 0.57 12.87 8.03
N ARG A 77 0.66 13.38 6.80
CA ARG A 77 1.02 12.59 5.62
C ARG A 77 2.42 12.01 5.75
N GLU A 78 3.37 12.85 6.17
CA GLU A 78 4.74 12.43 6.43
C GLU A 78 4.80 11.31 7.48
N GLN A 79 4.09 11.45 8.61
CA GLN A 79 4.07 10.43 9.67
C GLN A 79 3.45 9.10 9.20
N VAL A 80 2.35 9.14 8.44
CA VAL A 80 1.76 7.93 7.84
C VAL A 80 2.78 7.25 6.92
N THR A 81 3.41 8.01 6.03
CA THR A 81 4.43 7.50 5.11
C THR A 81 5.63 6.94 5.87
N ARG A 82 6.12 7.63 6.89
CA ARG A 82 7.23 7.19 7.75
C ARG A 82 6.94 5.85 8.41
N VAL A 83 5.75 5.69 9.01
CA VAL A 83 5.34 4.44 9.69
C VAL A 83 5.24 3.25 8.72
N LEU A 84 4.89 3.50 7.46
CA LEU A 84 4.90 2.47 6.42
C LEU A 84 6.33 2.13 5.99
N ILE A 85 7.17 3.14 5.73
CA ILE A 85 8.57 2.96 5.30
C ILE A 85 9.40 2.24 6.38
N GLU A 86 9.29 2.64 7.64
CA GLU A 86 10.02 2.00 8.76
C GLU A 86 9.79 0.48 8.77
N ARG A 87 8.55 0.05 8.54
CA ARG A 87 8.21 -1.38 8.45
C ARG A 87 8.71 -2.04 7.17
N LEU A 88 8.74 -1.32 6.05
CA LEU A 88 9.24 -1.83 4.79
C LEU A 88 10.77 -1.99 4.78
N ILE A 89 11.50 -1.21 5.55
CA ILE A 89 12.97 -1.34 5.63
C ILE A 89 13.37 -2.45 6.62
N VAL A 90 12.70 -2.52 7.77
CA VAL A 90 13.13 -3.40 8.89
C VAL A 90 12.52 -4.80 8.85
N ASN A 91 11.23 -4.95 8.53
CA ASN A 91 10.53 -6.22 8.74
C ASN A 91 10.54 -7.10 7.48
N LYS A 92 11.43 -8.09 7.41
CA LYS A 92 11.38 -9.16 6.40
C LYS A 92 10.94 -10.48 7.05
N PRO A 93 10.02 -11.27 6.44
CA PRO A 93 9.24 -10.98 5.23
C PRO A 93 8.17 -9.90 5.44
N HIS A 94 7.90 -9.09 4.41
CA HIS A 94 6.94 -7.99 4.50
C HIS A 94 5.49 -8.52 4.53
N PRO A 95 4.61 -7.99 5.41
CA PRO A 95 3.20 -8.34 5.41
C PRO A 95 2.50 -7.97 4.09
N TRP A 96 1.62 -8.83 3.60
CA TRP A 96 0.90 -8.63 2.34
C TRP A 96 0.07 -7.33 2.33
N GLY A 97 -0.69 -7.08 3.40
CA GLY A 97 -1.55 -5.89 3.51
C GLY A 97 -0.77 -4.58 3.57
N LEU A 98 0.44 -4.62 4.14
CA LEU A 98 1.34 -3.46 4.19
C LEU A 98 1.77 -3.08 2.77
N LEU A 99 2.20 -4.06 1.98
CA LEU A 99 2.59 -3.86 0.58
C LEU A 99 1.42 -3.34 -0.25
N ILE A 100 0.24 -3.96 -0.15
CA ILE A 100 -0.96 -3.52 -0.89
C ILE A 100 -1.31 -2.07 -0.58
N THR A 101 -1.31 -1.69 0.70
CA THR A 101 -1.63 -0.31 1.11
C THR A 101 -0.60 0.68 0.59
N PHE A 102 0.69 0.32 0.66
CA PHE A 102 1.76 1.17 0.16
C PHE A 102 1.73 1.31 -1.38
N ILE A 103 1.43 0.21 -2.09
CA ILE A 103 1.25 0.21 -3.55
C ILE A 103 0.08 1.11 -3.96
N GLU A 104 -1.05 1.03 -3.26
CA GLU A 104 -2.22 1.88 -3.53
C GLU A 104 -1.87 3.37 -3.35
N LEU A 105 -1.08 3.69 -2.32
CA LEU A 105 -0.63 5.05 -2.02
C LEU A 105 0.25 5.64 -3.14
N ILE A 106 1.12 4.83 -3.76
CA ILE A 106 2.01 5.29 -4.84
C ILE A 106 1.35 5.30 -6.22
N LYS A 107 0.34 4.44 -6.43
CA LYS A 107 -0.33 4.29 -7.73
C LYS A 107 -1.40 5.34 -7.97
N ASN A 108 -2.11 5.74 -6.91
CA ASN A 108 -3.20 6.68 -7.04
C ASN A 108 -2.66 8.12 -7.14
N SER A 109 -2.80 8.74 -8.32
CA SER A 109 -2.35 10.11 -8.59
C SER A 109 -3.02 11.15 -7.69
N THR A 110 -4.18 10.84 -7.11
CA THR A 110 -4.88 11.73 -6.17
C THR A 110 -4.04 12.05 -4.93
N TYR A 111 -3.17 11.13 -4.53
CA TYR A 111 -2.29 11.33 -3.37
C TYR A 111 -1.01 12.07 -3.73
N ASP A 112 -0.64 12.10 -5.02
CA ASP A 112 0.51 12.84 -5.57
C ASP A 112 1.80 12.69 -4.72
N ILE A 113 2.04 11.49 -4.18
CA ILE A 113 3.08 11.26 -3.16
C ILE A 113 4.49 11.65 -3.64
N TRP A 114 4.75 11.48 -4.93
CA TRP A 114 6.01 11.86 -5.57
C TRP A 114 6.29 13.36 -5.50
N ARG A 115 5.24 14.20 -5.37
CA ARG A 115 5.38 15.66 -5.31
C ARG A 115 5.82 16.17 -3.94
N HIS A 116 5.63 15.39 -2.89
CA HIS A 116 5.93 15.80 -1.51
C HIS A 116 7.43 15.82 -1.22
N GLU A 117 7.88 16.84 -0.48
CA GLU A 117 9.31 17.04 -0.17
C GLU A 117 9.89 15.91 0.67
N PHE A 118 9.10 15.33 1.59
CA PHE A 118 9.56 14.23 2.45
C PHE A 118 9.94 12.97 1.65
N VAL A 119 9.35 12.74 0.48
CA VAL A 119 9.71 11.61 -0.40
C VAL A 119 10.99 11.88 -1.20
N ARG A 120 11.23 13.15 -1.56
CA ARG A 120 12.42 13.59 -2.32
C ARG A 120 13.63 13.93 -1.44
N SER A 121 13.43 13.99 -0.13
CA SER A 121 14.45 14.38 0.85
C SER A 121 15.68 13.45 0.88
N SER A 122 15.50 12.16 0.56
CA SER A 122 16.56 11.16 0.56
C SER A 122 16.48 10.23 -0.65
N LYS A 123 17.65 9.97 -1.26
CA LYS A 123 17.79 9.01 -2.37
C LYS A 123 17.40 7.59 -1.96
N GLU A 124 17.57 7.22 -0.69
CA GLU A 124 17.24 5.88 -0.20
C GLU A 124 15.73 5.65 -0.17
N ILE A 125 14.98 6.65 0.30
CA ILE A 125 13.52 6.63 0.30
C ILE A 125 13.03 6.60 -1.14
N GLU A 126 13.56 7.45 -2.00
CA GLU A 126 13.19 7.49 -3.42
C GLU A 126 13.43 6.13 -4.10
N GLN A 127 14.58 5.49 -3.86
CA GLN A 127 14.89 4.17 -4.39
C GLN A 127 13.94 3.08 -3.88
N LEU A 128 13.51 3.14 -2.62
CA LEU A 128 12.52 2.20 -2.07
C LEU A 128 11.19 2.34 -2.80
N PHE A 129 10.70 3.57 -2.97
CA PHE A 129 9.47 3.84 -3.71
C PHE A 129 9.58 3.40 -5.17
N GLN A 130 10.69 3.71 -5.83
CA GLN A 130 10.95 3.28 -7.22
C GLN A 130 11.02 1.75 -7.34
N SER A 131 11.63 1.06 -6.38
CA SER A 131 11.71 -0.40 -6.38
C SER A 131 10.31 -1.00 -6.32
N VAL A 132 9.47 -0.59 -5.37
CA VAL A 132 8.09 -1.09 -5.25
C VAL A 132 7.26 -0.70 -6.48
N ALA A 133 7.43 0.53 -6.99
CA ALA A 133 6.75 0.98 -8.21
C ALA A 133 7.11 0.09 -9.41
N ARG A 134 8.38 -0.28 -9.59
CA ARG A 134 8.82 -1.19 -10.67
C ARG A 134 8.26 -2.60 -10.53
N PHE A 135 8.10 -3.10 -9.30
CA PHE A 135 7.49 -4.41 -9.07
C PHE A 135 5.99 -4.45 -9.39
N CYS A 136 5.30 -3.30 -9.34
CA CYS A 136 3.83 -3.27 -9.38
C CYS A 136 3.24 -2.50 -10.57
N LEU A 137 4.01 -1.63 -11.22
CA LEU A 137 3.62 -0.94 -12.44
C LEU A 137 4.21 -1.70 -13.64
N PRO A 138 3.39 -2.18 -14.58
CA PRO A 138 3.92 -2.71 -15.83
C PRO A 138 4.72 -1.60 -16.51
N GLN A 139 5.93 -1.94 -16.98
CA GLN A 139 6.71 -1.05 -17.84
C GLN A 139 5.82 -0.63 -19.01
N GLN A 140 5.33 0.62 -19.00
CA GLN A 140 4.68 1.19 -20.17
C GLN A 140 5.80 1.55 -21.14
N GLY A 141 6.30 0.53 -21.85
CA GLY A 141 7.31 0.67 -22.88
C GLY A 141 6.72 1.39 -24.09
N GLY A 142 7.11 2.65 -24.28
CA GLY A 142 6.97 3.34 -25.55
C GLY A 142 8.17 3.04 -26.46
N GLY A 143 7.92 2.39 -27.59
CA GLY A 143 8.63 2.64 -28.85
C GLY A 143 9.86 1.80 -29.24
N ALA A 144 9.62 0.82 -30.12
CA ALA A 144 10.44 0.40 -31.27
C ALA A 144 11.83 -0.25 -31.08
N GLY A 145 11.91 -1.54 -31.48
CA GLY A 145 13.05 -2.10 -32.23
C GLY A 145 13.86 -3.22 -31.56
N GLY A 146 13.68 -4.46 -32.05
CA GLY A 146 14.77 -5.43 -32.17
C GLY A 146 14.99 -6.45 -31.04
N ALA A 147 14.51 -7.68 -31.28
CA ALA A 147 15.12 -8.99 -31.01
C ALA A 147 15.90 -9.28 -29.69
N GLN A 148 15.44 -10.37 -29.05
CA GLN A 148 16.15 -11.39 -28.27
C GLN A 148 16.63 -11.07 -26.84
N GLY A 149 16.16 -11.90 -25.91
CA GLY A 149 16.72 -12.02 -24.56
C GLY A 149 15.72 -12.53 -23.54
N ALA A 150 15.49 -13.84 -23.51
CA ALA A 150 14.71 -14.51 -22.47
C ALA A 150 15.30 -14.23 -21.07
N GLY A 151 14.49 -13.71 -20.17
CA GLY A 151 14.84 -13.49 -18.77
C GLY A 151 13.56 -13.22 -17.98
N ASN A 152 12.93 -14.31 -17.52
CA ASN A 152 11.69 -14.36 -16.77
C ASN A 152 11.71 -13.34 -15.60
N ALA A 153 10.92 -12.27 -15.70
CA ALA A 153 10.57 -11.48 -14.52
C ALA A 153 9.63 -12.35 -13.65
N PRO A 154 9.94 -12.65 -12.39
CA PRO A 154 9.04 -13.42 -11.55
C PRO A 154 7.76 -12.60 -11.38
N GLY A 155 6.65 -13.15 -11.84
CA GLY A 155 5.33 -12.54 -11.62
C GLY A 155 5.01 -12.57 -10.13
N LEU A 156 4.03 -11.76 -9.69
CA LEU A 156 3.49 -11.82 -8.31
C LEU A 156 3.00 -13.23 -7.90
N SER A 157 2.87 -14.15 -8.87
CA SER A 157 2.61 -15.58 -8.71
C SER A 157 3.81 -16.43 -8.24
N ASP A 158 5.04 -15.93 -8.34
CA ASP A 158 6.28 -16.65 -7.97
C ASP A 158 6.76 -16.36 -6.53
N MET A 159 5.94 -15.69 -5.72
CA MET A 159 6.20 -15.53 -4.29
C MET A 159 5.88 -16.83 -3.52
N PRO A 160 6.88 -17.50 -2.89
CA PRO A 160 6.70 -18.83 -2.29
C PRO A 160 5.79 -18.85 -1.04
N ALA A 161 5.26 -17.70 -0.61
CA ALA A 161 4.42 -17.56 0.58
C ALA A 161 2.95 -18.02 0.40
N LEU A 162 2.54 -18.44 -0.81
CA LEU A 162 1.16 -18.88 -1.10
C LEU A 162 1.02 -20.36 -1.47
N ARG A 163 2.06 -21.18 -1.29
CA ARG A 163 2.01 -22.61 -1.66
C ARG A 163 1.55 -23.57 -0.54
N GLY A 164 1.22 -23.06 0.65
CA GLY A 164 0.97 -23.92 1.81
C GLY A 164 -0.27 -23.57 2.61
N GLN A 165 -1.46 -23.81 2.04
CA GLN A 165 -2.64 -24.25 2.81
C GLN A 165 -3.78 -24.60 1.85
N GLY A 166 -3.83 -25.88 1.51
CA GLY A 166 -4.96 -26.52 0.86
C GLY A 166 -4.84 -28.02 1.07
N ALA A 167 -5.34 -28.51 2.21
CA ALA A 167 -5.88 -29.85 2.41
C ALA A 167 -6.23 -30.08 3.90
N SER A 168 -7.39 -30.71 4.13
CA SER A 168 -7.93 -31.25 5.41
C SER A 168 -8.65 -30.24 6.30
N GLN A 169 -9.94 -30.36 6.64
CA GLN A 169 -10.99 -31.38 6.44
C GLN A 169 -12.31 -30.67 6.12
#